data_AF-A0A4V1ZRJ0-F1
#
_entry.id   AF-A0A4V1ZRJ0-F1
#
_cell.length_a   1.000
_cell.length_b   1.000
_cell.length_c   1.000
_cell.angle_alpha   90.00
_cell.angle_beta   90.00
_cell.angle_gamma   90.00
#
_symmetry.space_group_name_H-M   'P 1'
#
loop_
_entity.id
_entity.type
_entity.pdbx_description
1 polymer ?
#
loop_
_entity_poly.entity_id
_entity_poly.type
_entity_poly.pdbx_seq_one_letter_code
_entity_poly.pdbx_strand_id
1 'polypeptide(L)'
;MQASLAYAGRGGEFSSQLVETRPGQPVFHALCVLDQAILACVTSGPLKPPQPGVRLALAFLYSLSAPPRSRDAYDELWRTLLGRSDAGPSRQTWAGTQLAGICHSIGVAQTVELMDAIARARGNETPAARAYRLRSTGSG
;
A
#
# COMPACT_ATOMS: atom_id res chain seq x y z
N MET A 1 -16.38 -42.27 19.28
CA MET A 1 -15.58 -42.09 20.52
C MET A 1 -14.35 -41.28 20.13
N GLN A 2 -14.28 -39.97 20.39
CA GLN A 2 -13.81 -39.36 21.65
C GLN A 2 -12.50 -39.98 22.15
N ALA A 3 -11.42 -39.28 22.52
CA ALA A 3 -11.12 -37.85 22.58
C ALA A 3 -9.61 -37.65 22.91
N SER A 4 -9.15 -36.41 22.78
CA SER A 4 -8.27 -35.71 23.74
C SER A 4 -6.73 -35.83 23.65
N LEU A 5 -6.16 -34.75 23.06
CA LEU A 5 -5.16 -33.81 23.63
C LEU A 5 -3.87 -34.31 24.30
N ALA A 6 -2.75 -33.83 23.76
CA ALA A 6 -1.77 -33.05 24.53
C ALA A 6 -0.99 -32.10 23.58
N TYR A 7 -1.44 -30.85 23.45
CA TYR A 7 -0.66 -29.77 22.82
C TYR A 7 -0.15 -28.85 23.93
N ALA A 8 1.13 -29.00 24.27
CA ALA A 8 1.88 -28.09 25.13
C ALA A 8 3.17 -27.73 24.40
N GLY A 9 3.10 -26.67 23.59
CA GLY A 9 4.21 -26.21 22.77
C GLY A 9 3.99 -24.77 22.33
N ARG A 10 4.20 -23.85 23.27
CA ARG A 10 4.23 -22.41 23.05
C ARG A 10 5.36 -22.10 22.06
N GLY A 11 5.04 -21.70 20.82
CA GLY A 11 6.06 -21.35 19.85
C GLY A 11 5.51 -21.07 18.45
N GLY A 12 5.30 -19.78 18.15
CA GLY A 12 5.35 -19.19 16.81
C GLY A 12 4.73 -20.00 15.67
N GLU A 13 3.42 -19.85 15.46
CA GLU A 13 2.83 -20.10 14.15
C GLU A 13 3.32 -19.01 13.18
N PHE A 14 4.49 -19.22 12.58
CA PHE A 14 4.80 -18.66 11.27
C PHE A 14 3.90 -19.38 10.27
N SER A 15 2.62 -18.98 10.30
CA SER A 15 1.65 -19.38 9.32
C SER A 15 2.18 -18.97 7.95
N SER A 16 2.33 -19.96 7.09
CA SER A 16 2.68 -19.83 5.68
C SER A 16 2.01 -18.59 5.10
N GLN A 17 2.78 -17.73 4.43
CA GLN A 17 2.31 -16.50 3.77
C GLN A 17 1.16 -16.84 2.81
N LEU A 18 -0.07 -16.81 3.32
CA LEU A 18 -1.26 -16.72 2.49
C LEU A 18 -1.22 -15.30 1.94
N VAL A 19 -0.94 -15.19 0.66
CA VAL A 19 -1.06 -13.93 -0.07
C VAL A 19 -2.49 -13.46 0.12
N GLU A 20 -2.69 -12.45 0.96
CA GLU A 20 -4.04 -11.96 1.25
C GLU A 20 -4.48 -11.13 0.04
N THR A 21 -5.43 -11.67 -0.72
CA THR A 21 -5.99 -11.01 -1.91
C THR A 21 -6.90 -9.84 -1.55
N ARG A 22 -7.34 -9.76 -0.29
CA ARG A 22 -8.13 -8.66 0.25
C ARG A 22 -7.52 -8.24 1.59
N PRO A 23 -6.78 -7.11 1.66
CA PRO A 23 -6.20 -6.68 2.92
C PRO A 23 -7.31 -6.41 3.95
N GLY A 24 -7.04 -6.73 5.22
CA GLY A 24 -7.89 -6.29 6.32
C GLY A 24 -8.14 -4.78 6.31
N GLN A 25 -9.30 -4.34 6.82
CA GLN A 25 -9.74 -2.94 6.75
C GLN A 25 -8.68 -1.91 7.22
N PRO A 26 -7.93 -2.12 8.32
CA PRO A 26 -6.88 -1.18 8.73
C PRO A 26 -5.71 -1.08 7.73
N VAL A 27 -5.33 -2.20 7.11
CA VAL A 27 -4.29 -2.25 6.07
C VAL A 27 -4.74 -1.51 4.83
N PHE A 28 -5.98 -1.74 4.39
CA PHE A 28 -6.56 -1.02 3.26
C PHE A 28 -6.57 0.50 3.48
N HIS A 29 -6.99 0.97 4.66
CA HIS A 29 -6.96 2.40 4.98
C HIS A 29 -5.55 2.98 4.98
N ALA A 30 -4.57 2.26 5.54
CA ALA A 30 -3.18 2.70 5.53
C ALA A 30 -2.63 2.81 4.09
N LEU A 31 -2.95 1.84 3.21
CA LEU A 31 -2.59 1.90 1.80
C LEU A 31 -3.25 3.07 1.07
N CYS A 32 -4.52 3.38 1.36
CA CYS A 32 -5.20 4.54 0.81
C CYS A 32 -4.52 5.86 1.20
N VAL A 33 -4.09 5.98 2.46
CA VAL A 33 -3.36 7.17 2.96
C VAL A 33 -2.03 7.33 2.22
N LEU A 34 -1.28 6.25 2.01
CA LEU A 34 -0.02 6.30 1.28
C LEU A 34 -0.22 6.65 -0.19
N ASP A 35 -1.18 6.03 -0.87
CA ASP A 35 -1.47 6.36 -2.27
C ASP A 35 -1.88 7.84 -2.41
N GLN A 36 -2.77 8.34 -1.55
CA GLN A 36 -3.16 9.74 -1.57
C GLN A 36 -1.96 10.68 -1.37
N ALA A 37 -1.03 10.31 -0.48
CA ALA A 37 0.20 11.06 -0.25
C ALA A 37 1.13 11.05 -1.47
N ILE A 38 1.26 9.90 -2.16
CA ILE A 38 2.02 9.77 -3.41
C ILE A 38 1.40 10.66 -4.49
N LEU A 39 0.08 10.58 -4.67
CA LEU A 39 -0.63 11.39 -5.65
C LEU A 39 -0.45 12.89 -5.38
N ALA A 40 -0.66 13.33 -4.13
CA ALA A 40 -0.44 14.72 -3.73
C ALA A 40 1.00 15.17 -3.99
N CYS A 41 1.98 14.29 -3.73
CA CYS A 41 3.38 14.57 -4.01
C CYS A 41 3.66 14.80 -5.50
N VAL A 42 2.97 14.06 -6.38
CA VAL A 42 3.11 14.17 -7.84
C VAL A 42 2.41 15.42 -8.37
N THR A 43 1.20 15.71 -7.89
CA THR A 43 0.38 16.82 -8.42
C THR A 43 0.78 18.18 -7.84
N SER A 44 1.19 18.22 -6.58
CA SER A 44 1.38 19.46 -5.82
C SER A 44 2.82 19.65 -5.35
N GLY A 45 3.72 18.72 -5.70
CA GLY A 45 5.10 18.72 -5.24
C GLY A 45 5.27 18.10 -3.85
N PRO A 46 6.51 18.13 -3.30
CA PRO A 46 6.85 17.46 -2.05
C PRO A 46 5.92 17.79 -0.88
N LEU A 47 5.62 16.80 -0.05
CA LEU A 47 4.82 17.00 1.16
C LEU A 47 5.52 17.96 2.11
N LYS A 48 4.77 18.93 2.62
CA LYS A 48 5.22 19.84 3.68
C LYS A 48 4.90 19.21 5.05
N PRO A 49 5.90 18.97 5.91
CA PRO A 49 5.66 18.53 7.29
C PRO A 49 4.86 19.59 8.09
N PRO A 50 4.09 19.16 9.12
CA PRO A 50 3.92 17.78 9.59
C PRO A 50 2.87 16.97 8.79
N GLN A 51 3.11 15.67 8.64
CA GLN A 51 2.17 14.71 8.01
C GLN A 51 1.96 13.49 8.92
N PRO A 52 1.24 13.65 10.04
CA PRO A 52 1.12 12.61 11.06
C PRO A 52 0.40 11.37 10.53
N GLY A 53 -0.60 11.52 9.65
CA GLY A 53 -1.32 10.40 9.04
C GLY A 53 -0.42 9.51 8.20
N VAL A 54 0.45 10.09 7.37
CA VAL A 54 1.41 9.34 6.54
C VAL A 54 2.43 8.60 7.41
N ARG A 55 2.94 9.25 8.46
CA ARG A 55 3.86 8.60 9.40
C ARG A 55 3.22 7.44 10.14
N LEU A 56 1.99 7.61 10.60
CA LEU A 56 1.24 6.55 11.28
C LEU A 56 0.98 5.37 10.34
N ALA A 57 0.58 5.63 9.09
CA ALA A 57 0.38 4.59 8.09
C ALA A 57 1.66 3.79 7.83
N LEU A 58 2.81 4.46 7.64
CA LEU A 58 4.10 3.79 7.45
C LEU A 58 4.49 2.94 8.67
N ALA A 59 4.37 3.50 9.88
CA ALA A 59 4.71 2.79 11.11
C ALA A 59 3.80 1.57 11.34
N PHE A 60 2.50 1.73 11.08
CA PHE A 60 1.53 0.64 11.15
C PHE A 60 1.88 -0.48 10.17
N LEU A 61 2.11 -0.17 8.90
CA LEU A 61 2.45 -1.18 7.90
C LEU A 61 3.80 -1.85 8.20
N TYR A 62 4.78 -1.13 8.73
CA TYR A 62 6.06 -1.72 9.15
C TYR A 62 5.88 -2.70 10.33
N SER A 63 4.96 -2.42 11.24
CA SER A 63 4.67 -3.32 12.38
C SER A 63 4.14 -4.68 11.93
N LEU A 64 3.51 -4.73 10.74
CA LEU A 64 2.93 -5.92 10.13
C LEU A 64 3.90 -6.67 9.20
N SER A 65 5.07 -6.11 8.89
CA SER A 65 6.01 -6.76 7.95
C SER A 65 6.51 -8.10 8.47
N ALA A 66 6.55 -9.08 7.57
CA ALA A 66 7.13 -10.38 7.83
C ALA A 66 8.67 -10.28 8.01
N PRO A 67 9.26 -11.08 8.90
CA PRO A 67 10.71 -11.25 8.97
C PRO A 67 11.31 -11.88 7.68
N PRO A 68 12.52 -11.47 7.27
CA PRO A 68 13.33 -10.41 7.85
C PRO A 68 12.77 -9.01 7.54
N ARG A 69 12.63 -8.18 8.58
CA ARG A 69 12.06 -6.83 8.46
C ARG A 69 13.13 -5.85 7.98
N SER A 70 12.96 -5.30 6.78
CA SER A 70 13.73 -4.13 6.33
C SER A 70 12.90 -2.85 6.47
N ARG A 71 13.55 -1.77 6.93
CA ARG A 71 12.97 -0.41 6.95
C ARG A 71 13.20 0.36 5.66
N ASP A 72 14.03 -0.16 4.75
CA ASP A 72 14.56 0.61 3.64
C ASP A 72 13.45 1.15 2.74
N ALA A 73 12.47 0.31 2.37
CA ALA A 73 11.36 0.72 1.53
C ALA A 73 10.47 1.79 2.20
N TYR A 74 10.28 1.70 3.52
CA TYR A 74 9.48 2.65 4.30
C TYR A 74 10.18 4.00 4.41
N ASP A 75 11.46 3.98 4.76
CA ASP A 75 12.26 5.20 4.93
C ASP A 75 12.54 5.85 3.57
N GLU A 76 12.73 5.07 2.50
CA GLU A 76 12.87 5.57 1.14
C GLU A 76 11.58 6.22 0.65
N LEU A 77 10.42 5.56 0.79
CA LEU A 77 9.14 6.15 0.42
C LEU A 77 8.91 7.48 1.16
N TRP A 78 9.19 7.53 2.46
CA TRP A 78 9.09 8.76 3.23
C TRP A 78 10.03 9.86 2.69
N ARG A 79 11.28 9.54 2.38
CA ARG A 79 12.24 10.49 1.78
C ARG A 79 11.75 10.99 0.41
N THR A 80 11.20 10.11 -0.43
CA THR A 80 10.63 10.47 -1.74
C THR A 80 9.46 11.42 -1.58
N LEU A 81 8.53 11.15 -0.66
CA LEU A 81 7.37 12.01 -0.38
C LEU A 81 7.78 13.40 0.12
N LEU A 82 8.88 13.50 0.85
CA LEU A 82 9.45 14.78 1.29
C LEU A 82 10.31 15.48 0.22
N GLY A 83 10.45 14.90 -0.97
CA GLY A 83 11.31 15.44 -2.03
C GLY A 83 12.80 15.38 -1.69
N ARG A 84 13.20 14.52 -0.75
CA ARG A 84 14.58 14.32 -0.27
C ARG A 84 15.24 13.06 -0.87
N SER A 85 14.55 12.38 -1.77
CA SER A 85 15.11 11.23 -2.48
C SER A 85 15.79 11.72 -3.74
N ASP A 86 16.92 11.10 -4.08
CA ASP A 86 17.64 11.31 -5.35
C ASP A 86 16.86 10.76 -6.56
N ALA A 87 15.69 10.15 -6.33
CA ALA A 87 14.73 9.85 -7.37
C ALA A 87 14.34 11.16 -8.09
N GLY A 88 14.96 11.41 -9.24
CA GLY A 88 14.80 12.62 -10.04
C GLY A 88 13.38 12.80 -10.62
N PRO A 89 13.21 13.16 -11.90
CA PRO A 89 11.88 13.45 -12.46
C PRO A 89 10.87 12.28 -12.39
N SER A 90 11.31 11.07 -12.06
CA SER A 90 10.52 9.83 -11.98
C SER A 90 9.94 9.53 -10.59
N ARG A 91 9.70 10.53 -9.73
CA ARG A 91 9.19 10.35 -8.35
C ARG A 91 7.94 9.48 -8.23
N GLN A 92 7.02 9.57 -9.19
CA GLN A 92 5.82 8.73 -9.24
C GLN A 92 6.15 7.24 -9.37
N THR A 93 6.99 6.90 -10.36
CA THR A 93 7.42 5.52 -10.60
C THR A 93 8.20 4.99 -9.40
N TRP A 94 9.09 5.81 -8.83
CA TRP A 94 9.89 5.41 -7.67
C TRP A 94 9.03 5.16 -6.43
N ALA A 95 8.10 6.07 -6.11
CA ALA A 95 7.17 5.90 -5.00
C ALA A 95 6.26 4.67 -5.19
N GLY A 96 5.84 4.40 -6.43
CA GLY A 96 5.11 3.18 -6.79
C GLY A 96 5.92 1.91 -6.51
N THR A 97 7.21 1.89 -6.88
CA THR A 97 8.11 0.77 -6.57
C THR A 97 8.26 0.53 -5.07
N GLN A 98 8.41 1.61 -4.28
CA GLN A 98 8.52 1.46 -2.82
C GLN A 98 7.20 0.97 -2.20
N LEU A 99 6.06 1.50 -2.65
CA LEU A 99 4.74 1.01 -2.22
C LEU A 99 4.58 -0.48 -2.56
N ALA A 100 5.09 -0.91 -3.71
CA ALA A 100 5.05 -2.30 -4.12
C ALA A 100 5.86 -3.22 -3.20
N GLY A 101 7.07 -2.78 -2.82
CA GLY A 101 7.89 -3.48 -1.83
C GLY A 101 7.20 -3.59 -0.47
N ILE A 102 6.53 -2.51 -0.03
CA ILE A 102 5.77 -2.49 1.22
C ILE A 102 4.63 -3.52 1.17
N CYS A 103 3.80 -3.51 0.11
CA CYS A 103 2.71 -4.49 -0.07
C CYS A 103 3.23 -5.93 -0.02
N HIS A 104 4.33 -6.22 -0.70
CA HIS A 104 4.96 -7.54 -0.65
C HIS A 104 5.40 -7.91 0.77
N SER A 105 6.03 -6.99 1.50
CA SER A 105 6.54 -7.24 2.86
C SER A 105 5.45 -7.55 3.89
N ILE A 106 4.23 -7.06 3.67
CA ILE A 106 3.06 -7.30 4.54
C ILE A 106 2.15 -8.42 4.00
N GLY A 107 2.56 -9.13 2.94
CA GLY A 107 1.80 -10.25 2.38
C GLY A 107 0.57 -9.86 1.56
N VAL A 108 0.48 -8.60 1.10
CA VAL A 108 -0.64 -8.10 0.30
C VAL A 108 -0.29 -8.14 -1.18
N ALA A 109 -1.12 -8.83 -1.98
CA ALA A 109 -1.01 -8.80 -3.43
C ALA A 109 -1.49 -7.46 -4.01
N GLN A 110 -0.66 -6.82 -4.83
CA GLN A 110 -1.09 -5.68 -5.64
C GLN A 110 -1.81 -6.16 -6.90
N THR A 111 -3.06 -6.56 -6.74
CA THR A 111 -3.92 -6.87 -7.87
C THR A 111 -4.51 -5.59 -8.48
N VAL A 112 -4.98 -5.67 -9.72
CA VAL A 112 -5.67 -4.55 -10.39
C VAL A 112 -6.90 -4.14 -9.58
N GLU A 113 -7.63 -5.10 -9.01
CA GLU A 113 -8.83 -4.86 -8.20
C GLU A 113 -8.51 -4.06 -6.93
N LEU A 114 -7.38 -4.36 -6.27
CA LEU A 114 -6.93 -3.61 -5.10
C LEU A 114 -6.59 -2.17 -5.48
N MET A 115 -5.82 -1.98 -6.55
CA MET A 115 -5.46 -0.64 -7.01
C MET A 115 -6.69 0.18 -7.44
N ASP A 116 -7.66 -0.46 -8.10
CA ASP A 116 -8.95 0.16 -8.45
C ASP A 116 -9.80 0.47 -7.21
N ALA A 117 -9.78 -0.39 -6.18
CA ALA A 117 -10.47 -0.12 -4.92
C ALA A 117 -9.86 1.09 -4.19
N ILE A 118 -8.53 1.18 -4.14
CA ILE A 118 -7.82 2.33 -3.56
C ILE A 118 -8.12 3.60 -4.39
N ALA A 119 -8.12 3.53 -5.72
CA ALA A 119 -8.48 4.65 -6.58
C ALA A 119 -9.91 5.15 -6.34
N ARG A 120 -10.89 4.23 -6.25
CA ARG A 120 -12.28 4.56 -5.91
C ARG A 120 -12.42 5.18 -4.54
N ALA A 121 -11.71 4.66 -3.54
CA ALA A 121 -11.75 5.17 -2.17
C ALA A 121 -11.26 6.63 -2.07
N ARG A 122 -10.39 7.07 -2.99
CA ARG A 122 -9.95 8.47 -3.09
C ARG A 122 -10.94 9.39 -3.81
N GLY A 123 -12.03 8.86 -4.35
CA GLY A 123 -12.96 9.61 -5.21
C GLY A 123 -12.41 9.87 -6.62
N ASN A 124 -11.31 9.21 -7.01
CA ASN A 124 -10.80 9.31 -8.37
C ASN A 124 -11.60 8.41 -9.32
N GLU A 125 -11.80 8.89 -10.55
CA GLU A 125 -12.32 8.07 -11.63
C GLU A 125 -11.30 6.95 -11.95
N THR A 126 -11.72 5.69 -11.89
CA THR A 126 -10.85 4.56 -12.22
C THR A 126 -10.54 4.53 -13.72
N PRO A 127 -9.43 3.92 -14.15
CA PRO A 127 -9.15 3.70 -15.57
C PRO A 127 -10.30 2.97 -16.29
N ALA A 128 -10.96 2.03 -15.61
CA ALA A 128 -12.15 1.35 -16.12
C ALA A 128 -13.36 2.31 -16.29
N ALA A 129 -13.62 3.18 -15.31
CA ALA A 129 -14.67 4.19 -15.41
C ALA A 129 -14.37 5.22 -16.51
N ARG A 130 -13.10 5.63 -16.65
CA ARG A 130 -12.63 6.51 -17.73
C ARG A 130 -12.78 5.87 -19.11
N ALA A 131 -12.42 4.59 -19.25
CA ALA A 131 -12.56 3.84 -20.49
C ALA A 131 -14.03 3.67 -20.91
N TYR A 132 -14.92 3.44 -19.94
CA TYR A 132 -16.37 3.40 -20.17
C TYR A 132 -16.90 4.77 -20.65
N ARG A 133 -16.52 5.86 -19.97
CA ARG A 133 -16.94 7.22 -20.35
C ARG A 133 -16.50 7.58 -21.77
N LEU A 134 -15.24 7.35 -22.12
CA LEU A 134 -14.71 7.64 -23.46
C LEU A 134 -15.42 6.83 -24.55
N ARG A 135 -15.86 5.60 -24.25
CA ARG A 135 -16.64 4.76 -25.17
C ARG A 135 -18.08 5.28 -25.34
N SER A 136 -18.68 5.86 -24.30
CA SER A 136 -20.04 6.42 -24.35
C SER A 136 -20.14 7.77 -25.09
N THR A 137 -19.05 8.52 -25.21
CA THR A 137 -19.00 9.83 -25.90
C THR A 137 -18.60 9.74 -27.38
N GLY A 138 -18.25 8.54 -27.87
CA GLY A 138 -17.79 8.30 -29.24
C GLY A 138 -18.85 7.84 -30.23
N SER A 139 -20.14 7.91 -29.88
CA SER A 139 -21.26 7.54 -30.75
C SER A 139 -22.18 8.74 -30.93
N GLY A 140 -21.82 9.63 -31.85
CA GLY A 140 -22.58 10.79 -32.27
C GLY A 140 -22.16 11.21 -33.67
#